data_AF-A0A967HJ63-F1
#
_entry.id   AF-A0A967HJ63-F1
#
_cell.length_a   1.000
_cell.length_b   1.000
_cell.length_c   1.000
_cell.angle_alpha   90.00
_cell.angle_beta   90.00
_cell.angle_gamma   90.00
#
_symmetry.space_group_name_H-M   'P 1'
#
loop_
_entity.id
_entity.type
_entity.pdbx_description
1 polymer ?
#
loop_
_entity_poly.entity_id
_entity_poly.type
_entity_poly.pdbx_seq_one_letter_code
_entity_poly.pdbx_strand_id
1 'polypeptide(L)' 'AAADVVVFVVDTTVGATDADERVARVLLRSGKPVVVAANKVDGPAGEPEAAALWNLGLGEPHPISAIHGRGSGELLDA' A
#
# COMPACT_ATOMS: atom_id res chain seq x y z
N ALA A 1 -18.80 -14.95 2.58
CA ALA A 1 -17.83 -14.65 3.65
C ALA A 1 -17.26 -13.25 3.41
N ALA A 2 -17.07 -12.45 4.45
CA ALA A 2 -16.39 -11.16 4.33
C ALA A 2 -14.87 -11.40 4.48
N ALA A 3 -14.02 -10.61 3.82
CA ALA A 3 -12.56 -10.76 3.92
C ALA A 3 -12.04 -10.53 5.34
N ASP A 4 -11.06 -11.33 5.77
CA ASP A 4 -10.38 -11.22 7.07
C ASP A 4 -9.31 -10.11 7.07
N VAL A 5 -8.65 -9.88 5.93
CA VAL A 5 -7.64 -8.84 5.71
C VAL A 5 -7.87 -8.15 4.36
N VAL A 6 -7.42 -6.91 4.21
CA VAL A 6 -7.41 -6.21 2.92
C VAL A 6 -5.97 -5.83 2.56
N VAL A 7 -5.49 -6.25 1.39
CA VAL A 7 -4.27 -5.70 0.80
C VAL A 7 -4.68 -4.54 -0.10
N PHE A 8 -4.32 -3.32 0.30
CA PHE A 8 -4.58 -2.12 -0.47
C PHE A 8 -3.33 -1.75 -1.29
N VAL A 9 -3.38 -2.04 -2.59
CA VAL A 9 -2.27 -1.83 -3.51
C VAL A 9 -2.37 -0.45 -4.14
N VAL A 10 -1.33 0.37 -3.98
CA VAL A 10 -1.25 1.73 -4.53
C VAL A 10 -0.02 1.85 -5.42
N ASP A 11 -0.16 2.54 -6.55
CA ASP A 11 0.94 2.81 -7.46
C ASP A 11 1.78 4.00 -6.96
N THR A 12 3.02 3.74 -6.53
CA THR A 12 3.90 4.79 -5.97
C THR A 12 4.37 5.79 -7.01
N THR A 13 4.41 5.43 -8.29
CA THR A 13 4.91 6.32 -9.35
C THR A 13 3.99 7.51 -9.62
N VAL A 14 2.72 7.39 -9.23
CA VAL A 14 1.72 8.47 -9.30
C VAL A 14 1.39 9.06 -7.94
N GLY A 15 1.78 8.39 -6.85
CA GLY A 15 1.42 8.75 -5.48
C GLY A 15 -0.04 8.44 -5.13
N ALA A 16 -0.47 8.86 -3.94
CA ALA A 16 -1.86 8.71 -3.51
C ALA A 16 -2.78 9.64 -4.32
N THR A 17 -3.77 9.06 -5.01
CA THR A 17 -4.77 9.82 -5.77
C THR A 17 -6.03 10.11 -4.96
N ASP A 18 -6.86 11.04 -5.43
CA ASP A 18 -8.20 11.30 -4.86
C ASP A 18 -9.09 10.05 -4.80
N ALA A 19 -8.86 9.08 -5.68
CA ALA A 19 -9.54 7.80 -5.66
C ALA A 19 -9.02 6.94 -4.49
N ASP A 20 -7.70 6.84 -4.34
CA ASP A 20 -7.05 6.07 -3.28
C ASP A 20 -7.43 6.62 -1.90
N GLU A 21 -7.42 7.93 -1.72
CA GLU A 21 -7.83 8.56 -0.45
C GLU A 21 -9.29 8.23 -0.10
N ARG A 22 -10.16 8.15 -1.11
CA ARG A 22 -11.57 7.84 -0.90
C ARG A 22 -11.75 6.38 -0.49
N VAL A 23 -10.99 5.47 -1.09
CA VAL A 23 -10.95 4.06 -0.69
C VAL A 23 -10.37 3.94 0.71
N ALA A 24 -9.26 4.62 1.01
CA ALA A 24 -8.65 4.64 2.34
C ALA A 24 -9.64 5.07 3.44
N ARG A 25 -10.44 6.11 3.18
CA ARG A 25 -11.52 6.53 4.09
C ARG A 25 -12.58 5.44 4.32
N VAL A 26 -12.91 4.65 3.30
CA VAL A 26 -13.84 3.51 3.46
C VAL A 26 -13.19 2.40 4.27
N LEU A 27 -11.93 2.07 3.99
CA LEU A 27 -11.18 1.03 4.69
C LEU A 27 -10.98 1.38 6.18
N LEU A 28 -10.64 2.64 6.50
CA LEU A 28 -10.56 3.14 7.87
C LEU A 28 -11.85 2.93 8.67
N ARG A 29 -13.02 3.17 8.04
CA ARG A 29 -14.32 2.96 8.69
C ARG A 29 -14.73 1.49 8.77
N SER A 30 -14.12 0.62 7.96
CA SER A 30 -14.48 -0.80 7.92
C SER A 30 -14.03 -1.56 9.17
N GLY A 31 -13.03 -1.03 9.90
CA GLY A 31 -12.43 -1.69 11.06
C GLY A 31 -11.64 -2.96 10.72
N LYS A 32 -11.48 -3.29 9.43
CA LYS A 32 -10.70 -4.43 8.98
C LYS A 32 -9.21 -4.11 9.03
N PRO A 33 -8.34 -5.09 9.32
CA PRO A 33 -6.91 -4.93 9.12
C PRO A 33 -6.61 -4.65 7.64
N VAL A 34 -5.75 -3.67 7.39
CA VAL A 34 -5.34 -3.24 6.06
C VAL A 34 -3.82 -3.25 5.99
N VAL A 35 -3.29 -3.87 4.94
CA VAL A 35 -1.86 -3.82 4.59
C VAL A 35 -1.73 -2.96 3.35
N VAL A 36 -0.90 -1.91 3.40
CA VAL A 36 -0.68 -1.02 2.25
C VAL A 36 0.50 -1.53 1.44
N ALA A 37 0.22 -2.03 0.24
CA ALA A 37 1.25 -2.44 -0.71
C ALA A 37 1.59 -1.26 -1.64
N ALA A 38 2.71 -0.59 -1.36
CA ALA A 38 3.24 0.51 -2.14
C ALA A 38 3.98 -0.06 -3.36
N ASN A 39 3.24 -0.25 -4.45
CA ASN A 39 3.69 -1.01 -5.62
C ASN A 39 4.40 -0.14 -6.65
N LYS A 40 5.24 -0.80 -7.47
CA LYS A 40 6.15 -0.21 -8.49
C LYS A 40 7.39 0.48 -7.94
N VAL A 41 7.84 0.10 -6.74
CA VAL A 41 9.15 0.47 -6.21
C VAL A 41 10.21 -0.40 -6.87
N ASP A 42 10.53 -0.09 -8.13
CA ASP A 42 11.45 -0.88 -8.98
C ASP A 42 12.93 -0.66 -8.65
N GLY A 43 13.24 0.28 -7.77
CA GLY A 43 14.59 0.54 -7.27
C GLY A 43 14.60 1.51 -6.09
N PRO A 44 15.78 1.78 -5.50
CA PRO A 44 15.90 2.64 -4.31
C PRO A 44 15.34 4.05 -4.50
N ALA A 45 15.33 4.54 -5.75
CA ALA A 45 14.79 5.86 -6.07
C ALA A 45 13.28 5.99 -5.84
N GLY A 46 12.53 4.88 -5.75
CA GLY A 46 11.08 4.86 -5.51
C GLY A 46 10.68 4.72 -4.04
N GLU A 47 11.64 4.55 -3.12
CA GLU A 47 11.37 4.41 -1.69
C GLU A 47 10.79 5.68 -1.04
N PRO A 48 11.23 6.90 -1.40
CA PRO A 48 10.61 8.13 -0.89
C PRO A 48 9.13 8.27 -1.26
N GLU A 49 8.74 7.84 -2.46
CA GLU A 49 7.35 7.90 -2.94
C GLU A 49 6.46 6.90 -2.20
N ALA A 50 6.98 5.72 -1.86
CA ALA A 50 6.29 4.79 -0.98
C ALA A 50 6.03 5.42 0.39
N ALA A 51 7.00 6.16 0.94
CA ALA A 51 6.83 6.85 2.21
C ALA A 51 5.74 7.94 2.18
N ALA A 52 5.49 8.58 1.03
CA ALA A 52 4.40 9.55 0.93
C ALA A 52 3.01 8.95 1.22
N LEU A 53 2.86 7.62 1.10
CA LEU A 53 1.59 6.92 1.34
C LEU A 53 1.20 6.81 2.82
N TRP A 54 2.08 7.12 3.77
CA TRP A 54 1.69 7.29 5.18
C TRP A 54 0.52 8.27 5.35
N ASN A 55 0.41 9.24 4.45
CA ASN A 55 -0.68 10.23 4.43
C ASN A 55 -2.08 9.62 4.24
N LEU A 56 -2.18 8.38 3.75
CA LEU A 56 -3.46 7.66 3.67
C LEU A 56 -4.02 7.27 5.04
N GLY A 57 -3.19 7.28 6.09
CA GLY A 57 -3.59 6.96 7.46
C GLY A 57 -3.84 5.47 7.72
N LEU A 58 -3.43 4.60 6.80
CA LEU A 58 -3.69 3.16 6.85
C LEU A 58 -2.55 2.33 7.49
N GLY A 59 -1.52 2.99 8.02
CA GLY A 59 -0.35 2.33 8.60
C GLY A 59 0.90 2.45 7.73
N GLU A 60 1.90 1.60 8.02
CA GLU A 60 3.16 1.54 7.28
C GLU A 60 2.95 1.03 5.85
N PRO A 61 3.37 1.78 4.82
CA PRO A 61 3.38 1.30 3.45
C PRO A 61 4.56 0.36 3.21
N HIS A 62 4.28 -0.82 2.68
CA HIS A 62 5.28 -1.82 2.32
C HIS A 62 5.71 -1.60 0.85
N PRO A 63 6.94 -1.14 0.59
CA PRO A 63 7.43 -0.95 -0.76
C PRO A 63 7.63 -2.30 -1.46
N ILE A 64 6.94 -2.49 -2.58
CA ILE A 64 7.06 -3.69 -3.39
C ILE A 64 7.28 -3.36 -4.87
N SER A 65 7.90 -4.30 -5.58
CA SER A 65 7.81 -4.37 -7.03
C SER A 65 7.25 -5.72 -7.43
N ALA A 66 6.00 -5.74 -7.88
CA ALA A 66 5.36 -6.97 -8.34
C ALA A 66 6.06 -7.57 -9.58
N ILE A 67 6.67 -6.73 -10.44
CA ILE A 67 7.31 -7.18 -11.68
C ILE A 67 8.72 -7.72 -11.45
N HIS A 68 9.41 -7.24 -10.41
CA HIS A 68 10.77 -7.67 -10.05
C HIS A 68 10.80 -8.61 -8.83
N GLY A 69 9.66 -8.87 -8.19
CA GLY A 69 9.54 -9.71 -6.99
C GLY A 69 10.17 -9.10 -5.73
N ARG A 70 10.40 -7.78 -5.70
CA ARG A 70 10.99 -7.09 -4.53
C ARG A 70 9.93 -6.86 -3.46
N GLY A 71 10.28 -7.08 -2.20
CA GLY A 71 9.44 -6.69 -1.04
C GLY A 71 8.21 -7.57 -0.80
N SER A 72 7.94 -8.54 -1.69
CA SER A 72 6.74 -9.38 -1.59
C SER A 72 6.82 -10.38 -0.44
N GLY A 73 8.03 -10.79 -0.03
CA GLY A 73 8.19 -11.66 1.15
C GLY A 73 7.83 -10.91 2.42
N GLU A 74 8.40 -9.72 2.60
CA GLU A 74 8.13 -8.83 3.73
C GLU A 74 6.67 -8.40 3.80
N LEU A 75 6.01 -8.22 2.64
CA LEU A 75 4.57 -7.96 2.58
C LEU A 75 3.72 -9.16 3.06
N LEU A 76 4.18 -10.39 2.82
CA LEU A 76 3.46 -11.60 3.22
C LEU A 76 3.61 -11.93 4.71
N ASP A 77 4.68 -11.43 5.34
CA ASP A 77 4.94 -11.61 6.78
C ASP A 77 4.19 -10.58 7.66
N ALA A 78 3.50 -9.61 7.05
CA ALA A 78 2.72 -8.56 7.72
C ALA A 78 1.31 -9.05 8.13
#